data_AF-A0A0C9VKD0-F1
#
_entry.id   AF-A0A0C9VKD0-F1
#
_cell.length_a   1.000
_cell.length_b   1.000
_cell.length_c   1.000
_cell.angle_alpha   90.00
_cell.angle_beta   90.00
_cell.angle_gamma   90.00
#
_symmetry.space_group_name_H-M   'P 1'
#
loop_
_entity.id
_entity.type
_entity.pdbx_description
1 polymer ?
#
loop_
_entity_poly.entity_id
_entity_poly.type
_entity_poly.pdbx_seq_one_letter_code
_entity_poly.pdbx_strand_id
1 'polypeptide(L)'
;QSMKFPKDLLLNPPYYAFKGQHKGMRVTLEERGLLDVLRKQRKSLECQQDFGDEKPLLQQIIENAGHKCYFIPKFHCELNPIEMYWRCIKIRESG
;
A
#
# COMPACT_ATOMS: atom_id res chain seq x y z
N GLN A 1 -9.07 -15.17 15.80
CA GLN A 1 -9.84 -14.00 16.28
C GLN A 1 -10.74 -13.53 15.15
N SER A 2 -12.07 -13.68 15.26
CA SER A 2 -13.00 -13.27 14.19
C SER A 2 -13.26 -11.78 14.29
N MET A 3 -13.11 -11.03 13.18
CA MET A 3 -13.52 -9.63 13.14
C MET A 3 -15.04 -9.55 13.36
N LYS A 4 -15.45 -8.93 14.47
CA LYS A 4 -16.85 -8.62 14.74
C LYS A 4 -17.16 -7.23 14.18
N PHE A 5 -18.04 -7.16 13.18
CA PHE A 5 -18.49 -5.89 12.65
C PHE A 5 -19.73 -5.40 13.41
N PRO A 6 -19.80 -4.11 13.77
CA PRO A 6 -21.01 -3.50 14.29
C PRO A 6 -22.15 -3.65 13.28
N LYS A 7 -23.36 -3.96 13.74
CA LYS A 7 -24.54 -4.14 12.88
C LYS A 7 -25.11 -2.80 12.40
N ASP A 8 -24.88 -1.75 13.18
CA ASP A 8 -25.48 -0.44 12.95
C ASP A 8 -24.49 0.44 12.17
N LEU A 9 -24.90 0.81 10.95
CA LEU A 9 -24.23 1.83 10.15
C LEU A 9 -24.55 3.21 10.74
N LEU A 10 -23.60 4.15 10.67
CA LEU A 10 -23.85 5.55 11.03
C LEU A 10 -25.14 6.03 10.36
N LEU A 11 -26.03 6.69 11.12
CA LEU A 11 -27.32 7.14 10.61
C LEU A 11 -27.06 8.23 9.55
N ASN A 12 -27.40 7.93 8.29
CA ASN A 12 -27.23 8.76 7.08
C ASN A 12 -25.79 8.98 6.55
N PRO A 13 -25.09 7.95 6.06
CA PRO A 13 -23.89 8.13 5.24
C PRO A 13 -24.30 8.62 3.84
N PRO A 14 -23.60 9.60 3.23
CA PRO A 14 -23.87 10.09 1.87
C PRO A 14 -23.82 8.99 0.79
N TYR A 15 -23.25 7.83 1.12
CA TYR A 15 -23.09 6.68 0.24
C TYR A 15 -24.10 5.55 0.50
N TYR A 16 -25.10 5.72 1.38
CA TYR A 16 -26.11 4.68 1.67
C TYR A 16 -26.83 4.18 0.40
N ALA A 17 -27.01 5.06 -0.59
CA ALA A 17 -27.58 4.75 -1.90
C ALA A 17 -26.88 3.58 -2.61
N PHE A 18 -25.63 3.29 -2.30
CA PHE A 18 -24.83 2.22 -2.89
C PHE A 18 -24.77 0.95 -2.01
N LYS A 19 -25.58 0.82 -0.94
CA LYS A 19 -25.54 -0.33 -0.01
C LYS A 19 -25.64 -1.66 -0.77
N GLY A 20 -24.67 -2.54 -0.57
CA GLY A 20 -24.57 -3.82 -1.28
C GLY A 20 -23.79 -3.77 -2.60
N GLN A 21 -23.38 -2.58 -3.07
CA GLN A 21 -22.52 -2.41 -4.24
C GLN A 21 -21.05 -2.23 -3.83
N HIS A 22 -20.12 -2.47 -4.76
CA HIS A 22 -18.69 -2.28 -4.53
C HIS A 22 -18.34 -0.78 -4.52
N LYS A 23 -17.90 -0.26 -3.36
CA LYS A 23 -17.53 1.16 -3.15
C LYS A 23 -16.06 1.38 -2.77
N GLY A 24 -15.26 0.32 -2.77
CA GLY A 24 -13.88 0.34 -2.30
C GLY A 24 -13.70 0.36 -0.78
N MET A 25 -12.50 0.00 -0.33
CA MET A 25 -12.19 -0.21 1.08
C MET A 25 -12.24 1.07 1.92
N ARG A 26 -11.79 2.20 1.37
CA ARG A 26 -11.79 3.48 2.11
C ARG A 26 -13.20 3.88 2.55
N VAL A 27 -14.14 3.93 1.60
CA VAL A 27 -15.55 4.29 1.86
C VAL A 27 -16.19 3.33 2.86
N THR A 28 -15.93 2.03 2.69
CA THR A 28 -16.43 0.99 3.59
C THR A 28 -15.92 1.17 5.03
N LEU A 29 -14.66 1.58 5.20
CA LEU A 29 -14.06 1.81 6.51
C LEU A 29 -14.55 3.12 7.15
N GLU A 30 -14.81 4.15 6.34
CA GLU A 30 -15.40 5.43 6.78
C GLU A 30 -16.85 5.24 7.27
N GLU A 31 -17.69 4.55 6.49
CA GLU A 31 -19.08 4.23 6.86
C GLU A 31 -19.18 3.46 8.19
N ARG A 32 -18.17 2.65 8.51
CA ARG A 32 -18.09 1.85 9.74
C ARG A 32 -17.39 2.56 10.90
N GLY A 33 -16.90 3.80 10.70
CA GLY A 33 -16.14 4.52 11.73
C GLY A 33 -14.79 3.86 12.08
N LEU A 34 -14.25 3.00 11.21
CA LEU A 34 -13.03 2.23 11.47
C LEU A 34 -11.78 2.88 10.88
N LEU A 35 -11.91 3.86 9.98
CA LEU A 35 -10.78 4.41 9.24
C LEU A 35 -9.71 5.00 10.18
N ASP A 36 -10.11 5.81 11.16
CA ASP A 36 -9.18 6.47 12.07
C ASP A 36 -8.54 5.49 13.06
N VAL A 37 -9.31 4.50 13.54
CA VAL A 37 -8.80 3.43 14.41
C VAL A 37 -7.72 2.62 13.70
N LEU A 38 -7.97 2.21 12.45
CA LEU A 38 -7.01 1.44 11.67
C LEU A 38 -5.78 2.27 11.28
N ARG A 39 -5.95 3.56 10.94
CA ARG A 39 -4.82 4.46 10.68
C ARG A 39 -3.92 4.61 11.91
N LYS A 40 -4.52 4.75 13.11
CA LYS A 40 -3.78 4.85 14.36
C LYS A 40 -3.02 3.56 14.67
N GLN A 41 -3.67 2.41 14.52
CA GLN A 41 -3.03 1.10 14.70
C GLN A 41 -1.86 0.91 13.74
N ARG A 42 -2.04 1.25 12.46
CA ARG A 42 -0.97 1.16 11.46
C ARG A 42 0.27 1.95 11.87
N LYS A 43 0.10 3.23 12.24
CA LYS A 43 1.20 4.07 12.72
C LYS A 43 1.89 3.47 13.95
N SER A 44 1.12 2.92 14.88
CA SER A 44 1.68 2.31 16.08
C SER A 44 2.54 1.09 15.76
N LEU A 45 2.09 0.23 14.82
CA LEU A 45 2.83 -0.95 14.37
C LEU A 45 4.07 -0.57 13.56
N GLU A 46 3.97 0.46 12.71
CA GLU A 46 5.11 0.99 11.94
C GLU A 46 6.25 1.51 12.86
N CYS A 47 5.93 1.95 14.08
CA CYS A 47 6.91 2.40 15.07
C CYS A 47 7.44 1.27 15.97
N GLN A 48 6.93 0.04 15.86
CA GLN A 48 7.45 -1.07 16.63
C GLN A 48 8.78 -1.56 16.03
N GLN A 49 9.71 -1.88 16.92
CA GLN A 49 11.10 -2.12 16.58
C GLN A 49 11.30 -3.44 15.82
N ASP A 50 10.52 -4.46 16.14
CA ASP A 50 10.49 -5.74 15.42
C ASP A 50 10.13 -5.57 13.94
N PHE A 51 9.18 -4.69 13.61
CA PHE A 51 8.83 -4.40 12.21
C PHE A 51 9.87 -3.53 11.49
N GLY A 52 10.54 -2.63 12.20
CA GLY A 52 11.57 -1.76 11.63
C GLY A 52 12.89 -2.49 11.34
N ASP A 53 13.24 -3.45 12.19
CA ASP A 53 14.50 -4.19 12.10
C ASP A 53 14.39 -5.45 11.21
N GLU A 54 13.18 -5.92 10.92
CA GLU A 54 12.95 -7.07 10.05
C GLU A 54 13.05 -6.69 8.56
N LYS A 55 13.93 -7.39 7.83
CA LYS A 55 14.02 -7.27 6.38
C LYS A 55 12.78 -7.88 5.71
N PRO A 56 12.19 -7.23 4.69
CA PRO A 56 11.09 -7.81 3.95
C PRO A 56 11.51 -9.14 3.30
N LEU A 57 10.60 -10.10 3.25
CA LEU A 57 10.85 -11.45 2.73
C LEU A 57 11.48 -11.44 1.33
N LEU A 58 11.05 -10.54 0.44
CA LEU A 58 11.63 -10.40 -0.89
C LEU A 58 13.11 -9.99 -0.85
N GLN A 59 13.47 -9.05 0.03
CA GLN A 59 14.86 -8.67 0.22
C GLN A 59 15.69 -9.86 0.70
N GLN A 60 15.18 -10.64 1.66
CA GLN A 60 15.85 -11.84 2.15
C GLN A 60 16.08 -12.86 1.03
N ILE A 61 15.07 -13.14 0.20
CA ILE A 61 15.18 -14.07 -0.92
C ILE A 61 16.25 -13.61 -1.92
N ILE A 62 16.24 -12.32 -2.29
CA ILE A 62 17.19 -11.74 -3.25
C ILE A 62 18.62 -11.79 -2.70
N GLU A 63 18.82 -11.38 -1.44
CA GLU A 63 20.13 -11.41 -0.78
C GLU A 63 20.65 -12.83 -0.60
N ASN A 64 19.80 -13.79 -0.23
CA ASN A 64 20.16 -15.20 -0.10
C ASN A 64 20.56 -15.84 -1.44
N ALA A 65 20.01 -15.33 -2.55
CA ALA A 65 20.44 -15.71 -3.90
C ALA A 65 21.75 -15.04 -4.34
N GLY A 66 22.37 -14.21 -3.49
CA GLY A 66 23.63 -13.51 -3.77
C GLY A 66 23.47 -12.20 -4.54
N HIS A 67 22.24 -11.68 -4.67
CA HIS A 67 21.95 -10.43 -5.38
C HIS A 67 21.74 -9.25 -4.42
N LYS A 68 21.95 -8.03 -4.93
CA LYS A 68 21.68 -6.79 -4.19
C LYS A 68 20.24 -6.32 -4.44
N CYS A 69 19.51 -5.99 -3.38
CA CYS A 69 18.17 -5.41 -3.45
C CYS A 69 18.24 -3.88 -3.26
N TYR A 70 17.89 -3.12 -4.30
CA TYR A 70 17.89 -1.65 -4.26
C TYR A 70 16.47 -1.11 -4.11
N PHE A 71 16.22 -0.31 -3.09
CA PHE A 71 14.96 0.40 -2.89
C PHE A 71 15.06 1.81 -3.49
N ILE A 72 14.28 2.07 -4.54
CA ILE A 72 14.29 3.33 -5.27
C ILE A 72 13.07 4.16 -4.83
N PRO A 73 13.19 5.49 -4.66
CA PRO A 73 12.05 6.33 -4.30
C PRO A 73 10.88 6.20 -5.28
N LYS A 74 9.67 6.07 -4.73
CA LYS A 74 8.45 6.00 -5.54
C LYS A 74 8.19 7.35 -6.20
N PHE A 75 7.79 7.34 -7.47
CA PHE A 75 7.49 8.53 -8.29
C PHE A 75 8.69 9.39 -8.72
N HIS A 76 9.91 8.86 -8.57
CA HIS A 76 11.14 9.45 -9.06
C HIS A 76 11.74 8.59 -10.18
N CYS A 77 11.06 8.57 -11.33
CA CYS A 77 11.44 7.71 -12.46
C CYS A 77 12.84 8.05 -13.01
N GLU A 78 13.30 9.29 -12.81
CA GLU A 78 14.65 9.76 -13.13
C GLU A 78 15.76 9.07 -12.34
N LEU A 79 15.44 8.49 -11.19
CA LEU A 79 16.38 7.75 -10.35
C LEU A 79 16.33 6.23 -10.61
N ASN A 80 15.42 5.76 -11.47
CA ASN A 80 15.27 4.34 -11.79
C ASN A 80 16.05 3.98 -13.07
N PRO A 81 17.15 3.21 -12.99
CA PRO A 81 17.96 2.86 -14.16
C PRO A 81 17.19 2.10 -15.24
N ILE A 82 16.18 1.29 -14.85
CA ILE A 82 15.36 0.52 -15.78
C ILE A 82 14.50 1.46 -16.64
N GLU A 83 13.88 2.45 -16.01
CA GLU A 83 13.07 3.46 -16.70
C GLU A 83 13.94 4.36 -17.59
N MET A 84 15.13 4.74 -17.11
CA MET A 84 16.10 5.49 -17.92
C MET A 84 16.49 4.71 -19.18
N TYR A 85 16.79 3.42 -19.05
CA TYR A 85 17.16 2.57 -20.17
C TYR A 85 16.01 2.43 -21.18
N TRP A 86 14.78 2.18 -20.72
CA TRP A 86 13.61 2.11 -21.58
C TRP A 86 13.34 3.41 -22.32
N ARG A 87 13.49 4.56 -21.65
CA ARG A 87 13.38 5.88 -22.29
C ARG A 87 14.42 6.03 -23.40
N CYS A 88 15.67 5.65 -23.17
CA CYS A 88 16.74 5.72 -24.17
C CYS A 88 16.45 4.86 -25.40
N ILE A 89 15.96 3.62 -25.21
CA ILE A 89 15.59 2.75 -26.34
C ILE A 89 14.49 3.39 -27.17
N LYS A 90 13.39 3.84 -26.55
CA LYS A 90 12.26 4.43 -27.28
C LYS A 90 12.67 5.65 -28.12
N ILE A 91 13.55 6.49 -27.59
CA ILE A 91 14.07 7.64 -28.34
C ILE A 91 14.86 7.19 -29.56
N ARG A 92 15.70 6.16 -29.42
CA ARG A 92 16.52 5.61 -30.52
C ARG A 92 15.71 4.93 -31.61
N GLU A 93 14.61 4.26 -31.26
CA GLU A 93 13.71 3.64 -32.24
C GLU A 93 12.79 4.65 -32.95
N SER A 94 12.69 5.87 -32.43
CA SER A 94 11.82 6.93 -32.99
C SER A 94 12.56 7.95 -33.86
N GLY A 95 13.89 7.84 -33.98
CA GLY A 95 14.74 8.73 -34.77
C GLY A 95 15.37 7.98 -35.94
#